data_AF-R7TLH1-F1
#
_entry.id   AF-R7TLH1-F1
#
_cell.length_a   1.000
_cell.length_b   1.000
_cell.length_c   1.000
_cell.angle_alpha   90.00
_cell.angle_beta   90.00
_cell.angle_gamma   90.00
#
_symmetry.space_group_name_H-M   'P 1'
#
loop_
_entity.id
_entity.type
_entity.pdbx_description
1 polymer ?
#
loop_
_entity_poly.entity_id
_entity_poly.type
_entity_poly.pdbx_seq_one_letter_code
_entity_poly.pdbx_strand_id
1 'polypeptide(L)'
;FCDDDPNNAKTKHNPDAVTQHNKQCNGRSVWDVINSHEDFKNVNPAVSISDTKPVFRFVRARSARVVLVLDVSGSMSGLRLDKLLQGCYYFISSIASGCTSVSIVTFSDVARVRHNLVKLDTITRASLIDKLPDTIEGYTGIGQGKIFRI
;
A
#
# COMPACT_ATOMS: atom_id res chain seq x y z
N PHE A 1 10.97 2.24 -31.20
CA PHE A 1 9.63 2.76 -31.54
C PHE A 1 9.08 1.91 -32.67
N CYS A 2 7.74 1.85 -32.84
CA CYS A 2 7.18 1.25 -34.06
C CYS A 2 7.43 2.18 -35.24
N ASP A 3 7.77 1.62 -36.40
CA ASP A 3 8.09 2.33 -37.63
C ASP A 3 7.32 1.74 -38.83
N ASP A 4 7.33 2.47 -39.95
CA ASP A 4 6.69 2.06 -41.20
C ASP A 4 7.69 1.35 -42.16
N ASP A 5 8.85 0.89 -41.67
CA ASP A 5 9.86 0.17 -42.47
C ASP A 5 9.32 -1.21 -42.89
N PRO A 6 9.11 -1.46 -44.20
CA PRO A 6 8.58 -2.73 -44.68
C PRO A 6 9.55 -3.90 -44.45
N ASN A 7 10.83 -3.63 -44.18
CA ASN A 7 11.87 -4.65 -43.97
C ASN A 7 12.03 -5.04 -42.49
N ASN A 8 11.40 -4.32 -41.55
CA ASN A 8 11.52 -4.57 -40.12
C ASN A 8 10.20 -5.04 -39.51
N ALA A 9 9.92 -6.34 -39.66
CA ALA A 9 8.72 -6.96 -39.10
C ALA A 9 8.61 -6.87 -37.56
N LYS A 10 9.71 -6.63 -36.83
CA LYS A 10 9.71 -6.57 -35.36
C LYS A 10 9.13 -5.26 -34.82
N THR A 11 9.27 -4.17 -35.57
CA THR A 11 8.78 -2.84 -35.18
C THR A 11 7.69 -2.31 -36.09
N LYS A 12 7.25 -3.10 -37.08
CA LYS A 12 6.19 -2.72 -38.00
C LYS A 12 4.96 -2.16 -37.30
N HIS A 13 4.58 -0.95 -37.67
CA HIS A 13 3.39 -0.28 -37.16
C HIS A 13 2.10 -1.00 -37.62
N ASN A 14 1.08 -0.98 -36.74
CA ASN A 14 -0.26 -1.47 -37.05
C ASN A 14 -1.21 -0.28 -37.30
N PRO A 15 -1.51 0.06 -38.56
CA PRO A 15 -2.38 1.19 -38.89
C PRO A 15 -3.85 0.94 -38.49
N ASP A 16 -4.26 -0.31 -38.37
CA ASP A 16 -5.65 -0.70 -38.06
C ASP A 16 -5.94 -0.72 -36.54
N ALA A 17 -4.94 -0.47 -35.70
CA ALA A 17 -5.13 -0.41 -34.26
C ALA A 17 -6.04 0.76 -33.87
N VAL A 18 -7.00 0.52 -32.97
CA VAL A 18 -7.95 1.54 -32.50
C VAL A 18 -7.30 2.44 -31.44
N THR A 19 -6.28 3.21 -31.83
CA THR A 19 -5.56 4.16 -30.97
C THR A 19 -5.92 5.61 -31.30
N GLN A 20 -5.76 6.50 -30.32
CA GLN A 20 -5.96 7.93 -30.55
C GLN A 20 -4.99 8.50 -31.59
N HIS A 21 -3.75 7.98 -31.60
CA HIS A 21 -2.74 8.36 -32.57
C HIS A 21 -3.17 8.02 -34.00
N ASN A 22 -3.59 6.78 -34.27
CA ASN A 22 -4.01 6.38 -35.63
C ASN A 22 -5.19 7.23 -36.12
N LYS A 23 -6.14 7.59 -35.23
CA LYS A 23 -7.25 8.48 -35.58
C LYS A 23 -6.81 9.91 -35.94
N GLN A 24 -5.82 10.45 -35.22
CA GLN A 24 -5.36 11.83 -35.42
C GLN A 24 -4.31 11.97 -36.52
N CYS A 25 -3.54 10.91 -36.76
CA CYS A 25 -2.40 10.90 -37.67
C CYS A 25 -2.63 10.03 -38.91
N ASN A 26 -3.89 9.71 -39.23
CA ASN A 26 -4.29 8.94 -40.42
C ASN A 26 -3.59 7.57 -40.54
N GLY A 27 -3.44 6.86 -39.41
CA GLY A 27 -2.81 5.54 -39.36
C GLY A 27 -1.30 5.52 -39.61
N ARG A 28 -0.63 6.68 -39.63
CA ARG A 28 0.84 6.76 -39.71
C ARG A 28 1.47 6.35 -38.37
N SER A 29 2.68 5.80 -38.42
CA SER A 29 3.44 5.53 -37.20
C SER A 29 3.91 6.82 -36.50
N VAL A 30 4.11 6.73 -35.19
CA VAL A 30 4.68 7.81 -34.38
C VAL A 30 6.04 8.25 -34.94
N TRP A 31 6.86 7.28 -35.38
CA TRP A 31 8.18 7.56 -35.92
C TRP A 31 8.10 8.35 -37.22
N ASP A 32 7.19 7.99 -38.13
CA ASP A 32 6.96 8.71 -39.38
C ASP A 32 6.44 10.13 -39.17
N VAL A 33 5.53 10.32 -38.22
CA VAL A 33 4.98 11.66 -37.88
C VAL A 33 6.09 12.55 -37.34
N ILE A 34 6.87 12.07 -36.38
CA ILE A 34 7.99 12.83 -35.79
C ILE A 34 9.04 13.15 -36.85
N ASN A 35 9.47 12.15 -37.63
CA ASN A 35 10.55 12.31 -38.61
C ASN A 35 10.14 13.16 -39.83
N SER A 36 8.83 13.39 -40.04
CA SER A 36 8.32 14.27 -41.10
C SER A 36 8.41 15.77 -40.77
N HIS A 37 8.62 16.12 -39.50
CA HIS A 37 8.74 17.52 -39.07
C HIS A 37 10.18 18.04 -39.22
N GLU A 38 10.33 19.30 -39.63
CA GLU A 38 11.65 19.89 -39.93
C GLU A 38 12.61 19.85 -38.73
N ASP A 39 12.10 20.12 -37.53
CA ASP A 39 12.86 20.07 -36.27
C ASP A 39 13.53 18.70 -35.98
N PHE A 40 13.03 17.61 -36.56
CA PHE A 40 13.53 16.26 -36.32
C PHE A 40 14.25 15.66 -37.54
N LYS A 41 14.24 16.35 -38.68
CA LYS A 41 14.87 15.90 -39.91
C LYS A 41 16.39 15.97 -39.75
N ASN A 42 17.04 14.80 -39.67
CA ASN A 42 18.50 14.62 -39.51
C ASN A 42 19.11 15.10 -38.17
N VAL A 43 18.31 15.37 -37.13
CA VAL A 43 18.82 15.90 -35.85
C VAL A 43 19.02 14.80 -34.80
N ASN A 44 18.35 13.65 -34.92
CA ASN A 44 18.43 12.57 -33.93
C ASN A 44 18.33 11.17 -34.59
N PRO A 45 19.45 10.62 -35.12
CA PRO A 45 19.45 9.29 -35.72
C PRO A 45 19.04 8.23 -34.69
N ALA A 46 18.38 7.16 -35.14
CA ALA A 46 17.97 6.06 -34.27
C ALA A 46 19.20 5.47 -33.54
N VAL A 47 19.16 5.51 -32.21
CA VAL A 47 20.21 4.89 -31.38
C VAL A 47 19.97 3.38 -31.35
N SER A 48 21.01 2.61 -31.68
CA SER A 48 20.98 1.16 -31.51
C SER A 48 21.03 0.82 -30.02
N ILE A 49 19.88 0.43 -29.46
CA ILE A 49 19.78 -0.03 -28.07
C ILE A 49 19.88 -1.56 -28.10
N SER A 50 20.93 -2.09 -27.47
CA SER A 50 21.25 -3.52 -27.49
C SER A 50 20.32 -4.39 -26.64
N ASP A 51 19.66 -3.81 -25.64
CA ASP A 51 18.74 -4.52 -24.73
C ASP A 51 17.56 -3.63 -24.33
N THR A 52 16.35 -4.11 -24.61
CA THR A 52 15.08 -3.47 -24.24
C THR A 52 14.32 -4.27 -23.19
N LYS A 53 14.93 -5.32 -22.63
CA LYS A 53 14.29 -6.20 -21.66
C LYS A 53 14.14 -5.48 -20.32
N PRO A 54 12.91 -5.25 -19.84
CA PRO A 54 12.71 -4.64 -18.53
C PRO A 54 13.18 -5.60 -17.43
N VAL A 55 13.90 -5.06 -16.45
CA VAL A 55 14.29 -5.79 -15.24
C VAL A 55 13.28 -5.47 -14.15
N PHE A 56 12.46 -6.47 -13.79
CA PHE A 56 11.52 -6.35 -12.69
C PHE A 56 12.13 -6.90 -11.40
N ARG A 57 11.95 -6.16 -10.30
CA ARG A 57 12.25 -6.64 -8.94
C ARG A 57 10.96 -6.77 -8.16
N PHE A 58 10.53 -8.00 -7.92
CA PHE A 58 9.40 -8.28 -7.06
C PHE A 58 9.85 -8.23 -5.60
N VAL A 59 9.30 -7.28 -4.83
CA VAL A 59 9.53 -7.18 -3.39
C VAL A 59 8.28 -7.64 -2.65
N ARG A 60 8.43 -8.61 -1.74
CA ARG A 60 7.34 -9.05 -0.88
C ARG A 60 7.28 -8.17 0.36
N ALA A 61 6.12 -7.55 0.61
CA ALA A 61 5.89 -6.85 1.87
C ALA A 61 6.10 -7.83 3.05
N ARG A 62 6.93 -7.43 4.01
CA ARG A 62 7.11 -8.22 5.25
C ARG A 62 5.79 -8.23 6.01
N SER A 63 5.54 -9.32 6.74
CA SER A 63 4.45 -9.39 7.72
C SER A 63 4.50 -8.19 8.65
N ALA A 64 3.44 -7.38 8.64
CA ALA A 64 3.35 -6.20 9.48
C ALA A 64 3.23 -6.61 10.96
N ARG A 65 3.86 -5.86 11.85
CA ARG A 65 3.72 -5.99 13.31
C ARG A 65 3.07 -4.72 13.84
N VAL A 66 1.94 -4.84 14.50
CA VAL A 66 1.13 -3.72 14.99
C VAL A 66 0.94 -3.86 16.49
N VAL A 67 1.08 -2.75 17.21
CA VAL A 67 0.79 -2.66 18.64
C VAL A 67 -0.35 -1.68 18.81
N LEU A 68 -1.49 -2.15 19.32
CA LEU A 68 -2.61 -1.29 19.70
C LEU A 68 -2.35 -0.79 21.12
N VAL A 69 -2.08 0.51 21.27
CA VAL A 69 -1.87 1.16 22.55
C VAL A 69 -3.11 2.00 22.87
N LEU A 70 -3.88 1.55 23.85
CA LEU A 70 -5.24 2.01 24.13
C LEU A 70 -5.28 2.83 25.42
N ASP A 71 -5.73 4.08 25.35
CA ASP A 71 -6.01 4.90 26.53
C ASP A 71 -7.29 4.39 27.19
N VAL A 72 -7.19 3.97 28.45
CA VAL A 72 -8.32 3.53 29.29
C VAL A 72 -8.51 4.42 30.51
N SER A 73 -7.93 5.62 30.53
CA SER A 73 -8.05 6.55 31.64
C SER A 73 -9.49 7.01 31.87
N GLY A 74 -9.80 7.54 33.06
CA GLY A 74 -11.12 8.07 33.36
C GLY A 74 -11.65 9.12 32.37
N SER A 75 -10.76 9.84 31.68
CA SER A 75 -11.13 10.80 30.62
C SER A 75 -11.74 10.16 29.37
N MET A 76 -11.58 8.84 29.21
CA MET A 76 -12.14 8.04 28.14
C MET A 76 -13.55 7.53 28.44
N SER A 77 -14.10 7.83 29.62
CA SER A 77 -15.46 7.41 30.00
C SER A 77 -16.54 7.78 28.97
N GLY A 78 -17.56 6.92 28.88
CA GLY A 78 -18.69 7.08 27.97
C GLY A 78 -18.30 6.89 26.50
N LEU A 79 -18.83 7.77 25.64
CA LEU A 79 -18.75 7.64 24.19
C LEU A 79 -17.33 7.58 23.60
N ARG A 80 -16.32 8.03 24.34
CA ARG A 80 -14.92 8.01 23.88
C ARG A 80 -14.36 6.60 23.89
N LEU A 81 -14.56 5.86 24.97
CA LEU A 81 -14.18 4.45 25.07
C LEU A 81 -14.93 3.63 24.02
N ASP A 82 -16.25 3.83 23.89
CA ASP A 82 -17.07 3.10 22.90
C ASP A 82 -16.52 3.26 21.47
N LYS A 83 -16.16 4.49 21.08
CA LYS A 83 -15.57 4.78 19.77
C LYS A 83 -14.19 4.16 19.60
N LEU A 84 -13.36 4.19 20.64
CA LEU A 84 -12.05 3.54 20.63
C LEU A 84 -12.21 2.03 20.39
N LEU A 85 -13.12 1.39 21.11
CA LEU A 85 -13.40 -0.05 21.00
C LEU A 85 -13.97 -0.41 19.63
N GLN A 86 -14.90 0.37 19.10
CA GLN A 86 -15.42 0.18 17.74
C GLN A 86 -14.31 0.28 16.69
N GLY A 87 -13.43 1.27 16.82
CA GLY A 87 -12.26 1.43 15.93
C GLY A 87 -11.31 0.24 16.00
N CYS A 88 -11.00 -0.24 17.21
CA CYS A 88 -10.13 -1.40 17.41
C CYS A 88 -10.76 -2.68 16.87
N TYR A 89 -12.05 -2.89 17.14
CA TYR A 89 -12.80 -4.01 16.60
C TYR A 89 -12.81 -4.00 15.07
N TYR A 90 -13.08 -2.85 14.44
CA TYR A 90 -13.08 -2.72 12.98
C TYR A 90 -11.68 -2.95 12.39
N PHE A 91 -10.64 -2.40 13.02
CA PHE A 91 -9.27 -2.65 12.60
C PHE A 91 -8.91 -4.13 12.65
N ILE A 92 -9.14 -4.78 13.80
CA ILE A 92 -8.81 -6.19 13.99
C ILE A 92 -9.64 -7.05 13.05
N SER A 93 -10.95 -6.82 12.92
CA SER A 93 -11.86 -7.66 12.11
C SER A 93 -11.68 -7.49 10.61
N SER A 94 -11.47 -6.26 10.13
CA SER A 94 -11.69 -5.91 8.72
C SER A 94 -10.43 -5.36 8.02
N ILE A 95 -9.58 -4.63 8.74
CA ILE A 95 -8.42 -3.95 8.12
C ILE A 95 -7.16 -4.82 8.19
N ALA A 96 -6.91 -5.46 9.33
CA ALA A 96 -5.69 -6.21 9.54
C ALA A 96 -5.65 -7.47 8.66
N SER A 97 -4.57 -7.66 7.90
CA SER A 97 -4.40 -8.86 7.08
C SER A 97 -4.04 -10.08 7.94
N GLY A 98 -4.36 -11.31 7.52
CA GLY A 98 -3.96 -12.54 8.23
C GLY A 98 -2.43 -12.78 8.26
N CYS A 99 -1.65 -11.97 7.56
CA CYS A 99 -0.19 -11.99 7.68
C CYS A 99 0.34 -11.02 8.74
N THR A 100 -0.53 -10.22 9.37
CA THR A 100 -0.20 -9.20 10.37
C THR A 100 -0.16 -9.83 11.75
N SER A 101 0.83 -9.45 12.56
CA SER A 101 0.84 -9.75 13.98
C SER A 101 0.38 -8.55 14.79
N VAL A 102 -0.53 -8.75 15.75
CA VAL A 102 -1.12 -7.68 16.57
C VAL A 102 -0.93 -7.99 18.05
N SER A 103 -0.66 -6.94 18.84
CA SER A 103 -0.65 -6.98 20.31
C SER A 103 -1.54 -5.87 20.86
N ILE A 104 -2.04 -6.04 22.07
CA ILE A 104 -2.87 -5.03 22.77
C ILE A 104 -2.19 -4.65 24.07
N VAL A 105 -2.05 -3.34 24.23
CA VAL A 105 -1.55 -2.68 25.42
C VAL A 105 -2.58 -1.63 25.83
N THR A 106 -2.90 -1.56 27.11
CA THR A 106 -3.72 -0.48 27.68
C THR A 106 -2.85 0.42 28.56
N PHE A 107 -3.21 1.69 28.68
CA PHE A 107 -2.57 2.61 29.61
C PHE A 107 -3.55 3.57 30.27
N SER A 108 -3.26 3.92 31.51
CA SER A 108 -3.90 5.01 32.25
C SER A 108 -2.90 5.68 33.20
N ASP A 109 -2.80 5.22 34.45
CA ASP A 109 -1.74 5.54 35.41
C ASP A 109 -0.52 4.64 35.21
N VAL A 110 -0.75 3.39 34.78
CA VAL A 110 0.28 2.42 34.37
C VAL A 110 -0.07 1.78 33.04
N ALA A 111 0.94 1.26 32.34
CA ALA A 111 0.75 0.50 31.11
C ALA A 111 0.67 -1.01 31.40
N ARG A 112 -0.26 -1.72 30.74
CA ARG A 112 -0.50 -3.15 30.92
C ARG A 112 -0.61 -3.84 29.57
N VAL A 113 0.11 -4.95 29.40
CA VAL A 113 -0.05 -5.81 28.22
C VAL A 113 -1.31 -6.67 28.42
N ARG A 114 -2.34 -6.45 27.59
CA ARG A 114 -3.58 -7.24 27.61
C ARG A 114 -3.46 -8.49 26.74
N HIS A 115 -2.71 -8.40 25.65
CA HIS A 115 -2.42 -9.54 24.78
C HIS A 115 -1.05 -9.37 24.13
N ASN A 116 -0.22 -10.42 24.24
CA ASN A 116 1.08 -10.48 23.58
C ASN A 116 0.95 -10.48 22.05
N LEU A 117 2.05 -10.19 21.35
CA LEU A 117 2.04 -10.19 19.89
C LEU A 117 1.66 -11.57 19.34
N VAL A 118 0.57 -11.63 18.58
CA VAL A 118 0.08 -12.86 17.95
C VAL A 118 -0.17 -12.64 16.46
N LYS A 119 0.17 -13.62 15.63
CA LYS A 119 -0.19 -13.59 14.21
C LYS A 119 -1.69 -13.80 14.06
N LEU A 120 -2.34 -12.96 13.25
CA LEU A 120 -3.77 -13.05 13.02
C LEU A 120 -4.12 -14.25 12.13
N ASP A 121 -5.00 -15.09 12.63
CA ASP A 121 -5.74 -16.10 11.89
C ASP A 121 -7.21 -16.07 12.33
N THR A 122 -8.03 -17.00 11.86
CA THR A 122 -9.46 -17.05 12.20
C THR A 122 -9.73 -17.25 13.69
N ILE A 123 -8.85 -17.94 14.42
CA ILE A 123 -9.02 -18.27 15.84
C ILE A 123 -8.43 -17.15 16.70
N THR A 124 -7.19 -16.74 16.42
CA THR A 124 -6.48 -15.73 17.21
C THR A 124 -7.15 -14.36 17.09
N ARG A 125 -7.84 -14.08 15.99
CA ARG A 125 -8.62 -12.85 15.80
C ARG A 125 -9.75 -12.74 16.81
N ALA A 126 -10.51 -13.82 17.05
CA ALA A 126 -11.56 -13.83 18.07
C ALA A 126 -10.97 -13.66 19.47
N SER A 127 -9.88 -14.37 19.78
CA SER A 127 -9.16 -14.23 21.06
C SER A 127 -8.62 -12.82 21.28
N LEU A 128 -8.22 -12.11 20.22
CA LEU A 128 -7.69 -10.76 20.32
C LEU A 128 -8.80 -9.73 20.58
N ILE A 129 -9.96 -9.92 19.96
CA ILE A 129 -11.16 -9.10 20.19
C ILE A 129 -11.64 -9.24 21.64
N ASP A 130 -11.62 -10.46 22.19
CA ASP A 130 -11.97 -10.74 23.60
C ASP A 130 -11.04 -10.02 24.60
N LYS A 131 -9.82 -9.65 24.20
CA LYS A 131 -8.86 -8.93 25.06
C LYS A 131 -8.91 -7.41 24.94
N LEU A 132 -9.83 -6.86 24.13
CA LEU A 132 -10.10 -5.44 24.17
C LEU A 132 -10.57 -5.02 25.57
N PRO A 133 -10.21 -3.82 26.05
CA PRO A 133 -10.67 -3.35 27.35
C PRO A 133 -12.19 -3.13 27.34
N ASP A 134 -12.83 -3.41 28.45
CA ASP A 134 -14.28 -3.28 28.67
C ASP A 134 -14.62 -2.15 29.65
N THR A 135 -13.63 -1.64 30.37
CA THR A 135 -13.78 -0.67 31.45
C THR A 135 -12.65 0.35 31.43
N ILE A 136 -12.91 1.52 32.05
CA ILE A 136 -11.87 2.50 32.36
C ILE A 136 -11.11 2.09 33.62
N GLU A 137 -9.82 2.39 33.68
CA GLU A 137 -8.96 2.18 34.84
C GLU A 137 -8.21 3.49 35.14
N GLY A 138 -8.18 3.93 36.40
CA GLY A 138 -7.26 4.99 36.86
C GLY A 138 -7.49 6.42 36.33
N TYR A 139 -6.50 7.29 36.58
CA TYR A 139 -6.45 8.69 36.16
C TYR A 139 -5.67 8.86 34.83
N THR A 140 -5.79 10.01 34.16
CA THR A 140 -5.11 10.25 32.87
C THR A 140 -3.62 10.58 33.04
N GLY A 141 -2.73 9.68 32.61
CA GLY A 141 -1.27 9.87 32.61
C GLY A 141 -0.63 9.64 31.23
N ILE A 142 -0.68 10.64 30.34
CA ILE A 142 -0.11 10.56 28.97
C ILE A 142 1.43 10.31 28.99
N GLY A 143 2.12 10.67 30.08
CA GLY A 143 3.57 10.55 30.23
C GLY A 143 4.13 9.14 30.44
N GLN A 144 3.28 8.15 30.78
CA GLN A 144 3.72 6.80 31.16
C GLN A 144 3.64 5.78 30.00
N GLY A 145 3.12 6.17 28.83
CA GLY A 145 3.09 5.33 27.62
C GLY A 145 4.47 5.09 26.97
N LYS A 146 5.56 5.57 27.58
CA LYS A 146 6.93 5.53 27.06
C LYS A 146 7.85 4.53 27.77
N ILE A 147 7.41 3.29 28.03
CA ILE A 147 8.35 2.21 28.32
C ILE A 147 7.87 0.93 27.64
N PHE A 148 8.18 0.79 26.35
CA PHE A 148 8.15 -0.50 25.67
C PHE A 148 9.52 -0.77 25.05
N ARG A 149 10.27 -1.70 25.65
CA ARG A 149 11.26 -2.47 24.91
C ARG A 149 10.50 -3.62 24.25
N ILE A 150 10.34 -3.53 22.93
CA ILE A 150 9.77 -4.57 22.06
C ILE A 150 10.89 -5.54 21.66
#